data_AF-A0A376W456-F1
#
_entry.id   AF-A0A376W456-F1
#
_cell.length_a   1.000
_cell.length_b   1.000
_cell.length_c   1.000
_cell.angle_alpha   90.00
_cell.angle_beta   90.00
_cell.angle_gamma   90.00
#
_symmetry.space_group_name_H-M   'P 1'
#
loop_
_entity.id
_entity.type
_entity.pdbx_description
1 polymer ?
#
loop_
_entity_poly.entity_id
_entity_poly.type
_entity_poly.pdbx_seq_one_letter_code
_entity_poly.pdbx_strand_id
1 'polypeptide(L)'
;MKSGRFIGVMSGTSLDGVDVVLATIDEHRVAQLASLSWPIPVSLKQAVLDICQGQQLTLSQFGQLDTQLGRLFADAVNALLKEQNLQARDIVAIGCHGQTVWHEPTGVAPHTLQIGDNNQIVARTGITVVGDFRRRDIALGGQGAPLVPAFHHALLAHPTERRMVLNIGGIANLSLLIPGQPVGGYDTGPGNMLMDAWIWRQAGKLTIKMPSGHGRVKLFSHCCKICSATHISRNPHRKAPDANTLTTAGWSAICAIFRGLIPVMCRPHWQNSPP
;
A
#
# COMPACT_ATOMS: atom_id res chain seq x y z
N MET A 1 24.92 -13.48 0.56
CA MET A 1 23.49 -13.61 0.14
C MET A 1 23.43 -14.46 -1.13
N LYS A 2 22.38 -15.24 -1.38
CA LYS A 2 22.28 -15.98 -2.66
C LYS A 2 22.02 -14.96 -3.78
N SER A 3 23.04 -14.68 -4.58
CA SER A 3 22.90 -13.80 -5.74
C SER A 3 21.91 -14.39 -6.74
N GLY A 4 20.99 -13.58 -7.25
CA GLY A 4 20.02 -14.04 -8.23
C GLY A 4 18.90 -13.05 -8.52
N ARG A 5 17.93 -13.51 -9.31
CA ARG A 5 16.75 -12.73 -9.66
C ARG A 5 15.61 -13.02 -8.69
N PHE A 6 14.97 -11.96 -8.23
CA PHE A 6 13.83 -11.98 -7.34
C PHE A 6 12.70 -11.16 -7.95
N ILE A 7 11.47 -11.55 -7.64
CA ILE A 7 10.29 -10.78 -8.04
C ILE A 7 9.63 -10.21 -6.79
N GLY A 8 9.41 -8.90 -6.74
CA GLY A 8 8.57 -8.25 -5.73
C GLY A 8 7.14 -8.09 -6.26
N VAL A 9 6.14 -8.37 -5.44
CA VAL A 9 4.71 -8.16 -5.74
C VAL A 9 4.09 -7.29 -4.66
N MET A 10 3.47 -6.18 -5.07
CA MET A 10 2.79 -5.25 -4.18
C MET A 10 1.48 -4.77 -4.80
N SER A 11 0.42 -4.73 -4.00
CA SER A 11 -0.78 -3.94 -4.33
C SER A 11 -0.99 -2.92 -3.23
N GLY A 12 -0.86 -1.64 -3.59
CA GLY A 12 -1.02 -0.52 -2.69
C GLY A 12 -2.48 -0.31 -2.30
N THR A 13 -2.72 0.45 -1.22
CA THR A 13 -4.07 0.73 -0.71
C THR A 13 -4.94 1.54 -1.68
N SER A 14 -4.37 2.15 -2.71
CA SER A 14 -5.13 2.85 -3.77
C SER A 14 -5.78 1.89 -4.78
N LEU A 15 -5.37 0.61 -4.79
CA LEU A 15 -5.91 -0.43 -5.67
C LEU A 15 -5.88 -0.01 -7.15
N ASP A 16 -4.85 0.71 -7.57
CA ASP A 16 -4.70 1.17 -8.96
C ASP A 16 -4.18 0.05 -9.88
N GLY A 17 -3.47 -0.92 -9.30
CA GLY A 17 -2.85 -2.03 -9.99
C GLY A 17 -2.12 -2.97 -9.02
N VAL A 18 -1.60 -4.06 -9.58
CA VAL A 18 -0.62 -4.94 -8.96
C VAL A 18 0.73 -4.61 -9.55
N ASP A 19 1.62 -4.03 -8.76
CA ASP A 19 2.97 -3.73 -9.19
C ASP A 19 3.85 -4.96 -8.96
N VAL A 20 4.48 -5.43 -10.05
CA VAL A 20 5.46 -6.50 -10.03
C VAL A 20 6.80 -5.99 -10.53
N VAL A 21 7.87 -6.28 -9.79
CA VAL A 21 9.23 -5.81 -10.09
C VAL A 21 10.17 -7.00 -10.15
N LEU A 22 10.90 -7.13 -11.25
CA LEU A 22 12.03 -8.04 -11.36
C LEU A 22 13.29 -7.30 -10.94
N ALA A 23 13.98 -7.81 -9.92
CA ALA A 23 15.25 -7.27 -9.46
C ALA A 23 16.33 -8.35 -9.45
N THR A 24 17.56 -7.95 -9.77
CA THR A 24 18.73 -8.74 -9.39
C THR A 24 19.24 -8.24 -8.04
N ILE A 25 19.50 -9.19 -7.15
CA ILE A 25 20.04 -8.93 -5.82
C ILE A 25 21.30 -9.77 -5.67
N ASP A 26 22.41 -9.13 -5.34
CA ASP A 26 23.66 -9.76 -4.92
C ASP A 26 24.13 -9.17 -3.58
N GLU A 27 25.36 -9.49 -3.15
CA GLU A 27 25.89 -9.05 -1.86
C GLU A 27 26.12 -7.54 -1.75
N HIS A 28 26.22 -6.84 -2.88
CA HIS A 28 26.61 -5.43 -2.94
C HIS A 28 25.59 -4.55 -3.66
N ARG A 29 24.62 -5.15 -4.37
CA ARG A 29 23.74 -4.41 -5.26
C ARG A 29 22.33 -4.99 -5.30
N VAL A 30 21.37 -4.08 -5.31
CA VAL A 30 20.01 -4.33 -5.81
C VAL A 30 19.84 -3.49 -7.07
N ALA A 31 19.44 -4.13 -8.16
CA ALA A 31 19.13 -3.42 -9.41
C ALA A 31 17.81 -3.94 -9.99
N GLN A 32 16.89 -3.01 -10.24
CA GLN A 32 15.68 -3.28 -11.00
C GLN A 32 16.04 -3.59 -12.45
N LEU A 33 15.53 -4.71 -12.95
CA LEU A 33 15.70 -5.14 -14.34
C LEU A 33 14.44 -4.81 -15.17
N ALA A 34 13.26 -5.06 -14.60
CA ALA A 34 11.98 -4.81 -15.25
C ALA A 34 10.90 -4.56 -14.21
N SER A 35 9.79 -3.95 -14.64
CA SER A 35 8.60 -3.77 -13.82
C SER A 35 7.36 -3.76 -14.70
N LEU A 36 6.26 -4.27 -14.16
CA LEU A 36 4.95 -4.29 -14.81
C LEU A 36 3.91 -3.87 -13.76
N SER A 37 2.96 -3.03 -14.18
CA SER A 37 1.77 -2.73 -13.38
C SER A 37 0.57 -3.41 -14.04
N TRP A 38 -0.03 -4.37 -13.33
CA TRP A 38 -1.08 -5.23 -13.84
C TRP A 38 -2.45 -4.76 -13.34
N PRO A 39 -3.46 -4.62 -14.22
CA PRO A 39 -4.74 -4.05 -13.83
C PRO A 39 -5.53 -4.97 -12.88
N ILE A 40 -6.16 -4.37 -11.87
CA ILE A 40 -7.11 -5.08 -10.99
C ILE A 40 -8.51 -5.01 -11.62
N PRO A 41 -9.20 -6.15 -11.83
CA PRO A 41 -10.58 -6.13 -12.31
C PRO A 41 -11.50 -5.31 -11.40
N VAL A 42 -12.42 -4.54 -12.00
CA VAL A 42 -13.29 -3.60 -11.27
C VAL A 42 -14.08 -4.29 -10.16
N SER A 43 -14.63 -5.47 -10.41
CA SER A 43 -15.36 -6.25 -9.40
C SER A 43 -14.49 -6.65 -8.21
N LEU A 44 -13.23 -7.06 -8.47
CA LEU A 44 -12.29 -7.44 -7.43
C LEU A 44 -11.84 -6.23 -6.61
N LYS A 45 -11.57 -5.10 -7.29
CA LYS A 45 -11.27 -3.82 -6.64
C LYS A 45 -12.40 -3.41 -5.71
N GLN A 46 -13.66 -3.49 -6.17
CA GLN A 46 -14.82 -3.13 -5.35
C GLN A 46 -14.94 -4.03 -4.12
N ALA A 47 -14.81 -5.36 -4.27
CA ALA A 47 -14.88 -6.29 -3.17
C ALA A 47 -13.82 -6.04 -2.09
N VAL A 48 -12.59 -5.66 -2.47
CA VAL A 48 -11.56 -5.28 -1.50
C VAL A 48 -11.93 -3.96 -0.78
N LEU A 49 -12.40 -2.96 -1.53
CA LEU A 49 -12.81 -1.67 -0.95
C LEU A 49 -13.94 -1.85 0.07
N ASP A 50 -14.91 -2.70 -0.24
CA ASP A 50 -16.05 -3.03 0.61
C ASP A 50 -15.59 -3.56 1.98
N ILE A 51 -14.63 -4.50 1.99
CA ILE A 51 -14.03 -5.04 3.22
C ILE A 51 -13.30 -3.94 4.00
N CYS A 52 -12.45 -3.16 3.32
CA CYS A 52 -11.69 -2.07 3.95
C CYS A 52 -12.61 -0.97 4.55
N GLN A 53 -13.84 -0.86 4.05
CA GLN A 53 -14.87 0.07 4.57
C GLN A 53 -15.70 -0.53 5.71
N GLY A 54 -15.43 -1.77 6.10
CA GLY A 54 -16.12 -2.46 7.19
C GLY A 54 -17.48 -3.02 6.79
N GLN A 55 -17.72 -3.27 5.50
CA GLN A 55 -18.92 -3.99 5.08
C GLN A 55 -18.87 -5.44 5.58
N GLN A 56 -20.06 -5.98 5.88
CA GLN A 56 -20.18 -7.36 6.35
C GLN A 56 -19.83 -8.33 5.23
N LEU A 57 -19.07 -9.38 5.55
CA LEU A 57 -18.79 -10.48 4.65
C LEU A 57 -18.80 -11.81 5.38
N THR A 58 -19.11 -12.88 4.64
CA THR A 58 -18.96 -14.25 5.12
C THR A 58 -17.51 -14.72 4.99
N LEU A 59 -17.12 -15.71 5.80
CA LEU A 59 -15.80 -16.35 5.68
C LEU A 59 -15.59 -17.01 4.29
N SER A 60 -16.67 -17.50 3.67
CA SER A 60 -16.61 -18.05 2.31
C SER A 60 -16.23 -16.98 1.29
N GLN A 61 -16.87 -15.80 1.35
CA GLN A 61 -16.53 -14.66 0.48
C GLN A 61 -15.10 -14.17 0.74
N PHE A 62 -14.65 -14.15 1.99
CA PHE A 62 -13.27 -13.80 2.32
C PHE A 62 -12.27 -14.76 1.66
N GLY A 63 -12.47 -16.07 1.80
CA GLY A 63 -11.60 -17.07 1.17
C GLY A 63 -11.64 -17.04 -0.36
N GLN A 64 -12.80 -16.74 -0.95
CA GLN A 64 -12.91 -16.53 -2.40
C GLN A 64 -12.08 -15.33 -2.85
N LEU A 65 -12.16 -14.20 -2.13
CA LEU A 65 -11.41 -13.00 -2.46
C LEU A 65 -9.90 -13.20 -2.33
N ASP A 66 -9.47 -13.82 -1.22
CA ASP A 66 -8.07 -14.19 -0.97
C ASP A 66 -7.49 -15.04 -2.11
N THR A 67 -8.25 -16.07 -2.53
CA THR A 67 -7.91 -16.92 -3.67
C THR A 67 -7.84 -16.13 -4.97
N GLN A 68 -8.85 -15.30 -5.26
CA GLN A 68 -8.91 -14.51 -6.50
C GLN A 68 -7.73 -13.53 -6.62
N LEU A 69 -7.35 -12.88 -5.52
CA LEU A 69 -6.17 -12.01 -5.48
C LEU A 69 -4.87 -12.79 -5.69
N GLY A 70 -4.72 -13.95 -5.05
CA GLY A 70 -3.56 -14.81 -5.26
C GLY A 70 -3.40 -15.23 -6.74
N ARG A 71 -4.51 -15.51 -7.42
CA ARG A 71 -4.52 -15.79 -8.87
C ARG A 71 -4.13 -14.56 -9.69
N LEU A 72 -4.69 -13.39 -9.39
CA LEU A 72 -4.34 -12.15 -10.06
C LEU A 72 -2.85 -11.81 -9.92
N PHE A 73 -2.28 -12.01 -8.72
CA PHE A 73 -0.87 -11.80 -8.46
C PHE A 73 -0.01 -12.77 -9.26
N ALA A 74 -0.42 -14.03 -9.36
CA ALA A 74 0.26 -15.01 -10.21
C ALA A 74 0.21 -14.63 -11.70
N ASP A 75 -0.93 -14.14 -12.18
CA ASP A 75 -1.10 -13.71 -13.56
C ASP A 75 -0.17 -12.51 -13.88
N ALA A 76 -0.06 -11.55 -12.95
CA ALA A 76 0.87 -10.43 -13.07
C ALA A 76 2.34 -10.90 -13.14
N VAL A 77 2.74 -11.84 -12.29
CA VAL A 77 4.09 -12.44 -12.31
C VAL A 77 4.36 -13.16 -13.63
N ASN A 78 3.43 -14.01 -14.08
CA ASN A 78 3.58 -14.74 -15.33
C ASN A 78 3.62 -13.82 -16.56
N ALA A 79 2.88 -12.71 -16.53
CA ALA A 79 2.96 -11.68 -17.57
C ALA A 79 4.35 -11.04 -17.62
N LEU A 80 4.92 -10.66 -16.46
CA LEU A 80 6.28 -10.13 -16.38
C LEU A 80 7.32 -11.15 -16.88
N LEU A 81 7.22 -12.42 -16.48
CA LEU A 81 8.13 -13.47 -16.95
C LEU A 81 8.08 -13.64 -18.47
N LYS A 82 6.88 -13.62 -19.05
CA LYS A 82 6.67 -13.72 -20.49
C LYS A 82 7.28 -12.52 -21.23
N GLU A 83 7.10 -11.30 -20.74
CA GLU A 83 7.68 -10.08 -21.33
C GLU A 83 9.21 -10.11 -21.30
N GLN A 84 9.80 -10.69 -20.27
CA GLN A 84 11.26 -10.79 -20.10
C GLN A 84 11.85 -12.08 -20.69
N ASN A 85 11.02 -12.95 -21.30
CA ASN A 85 11.42 -14.27 -21.80
C ASN A 85 12.16 -15.12 -20.74
N LEU A 86 11.68 -15.09 -19.50
CA LEU A 86 12.23 -15.82 -18.37
C LEU A 86 11.32 -17.00 -17.97
N GLN A 87 11.92 -18.01 -17.37
CA GLN A 87 11.23 -19.16 -16.81
C GLN A 87 11.27 -19.14 -15.28
N ALA A 88 10.40 -19.92 -14.65
CA ALA A 88 10.33 -20.04 -13.19
C ALA A 88 11.70 -20.38 -12.55
N ARG A 89 12.47 -21.27 -13.19
CA ARG A 89 13.81 -21.67 -12.74
C ARG A 89 14.85 -20.55 -12.71
N ASP A 90 14.60 -19.45 -13.43
CA ASP A 90 15.48 -18.29 -13.48
C ASP A 90 15.27 -17.35 -12.28
N ILE A 91 14.23 -17.59 -11.48
CA ILE A 91 13.84 -16.77 -10.34
C ILE A 91 14.09 -17.55 -9.05
N VAL A 92 14.78 -16.91 -8.10
CA VAL A 92 15.09 -17.49 -6.79
C VAL A 92 13.84 -17.56 -5.91
N ALA A 93 13.11 -16.45 -5.81
CA ALA A 93 11.87 -16.36 -5.05
C ALA A 93 11.04 -15.14 -5.46
N ILE A 94 9.76 -15.20 -5.11
CA ILE A 94 8.82 -14.08 -5.13
C ILE A 94 8.65 -13.55 -3.71
N GLY A 95 8.85 -12.26 -3.48
CA GLY A 95 8.43 -11.56 -2.28
C GLY A 95 7.05 -10.95 -2.49
N CYS A 96 6.00 -11.48 -1.86
CA CYS A 96 4.63 -11.00 -2.01
C CYS A 96 4.14 -10.29 -0.75
N HIS A 97 3.89 -8.98 -0.85
CA HIS A 97 3.27 -8.24 0.24
C HIS A 97 1.79 -8.58 0.41
N GLY A 98 1.11 -8.88 -0.70
CA GLY A 98 -0.34 -9.04 -0.75
C GLY A 98 -1.09 -7.70 -0.74
N GLN A 99 -2.39 -7.77 -0.49
CA GLN A 99 -3.29 -6.62 -0.35
C GLN A 99 -3.67 -6.44 1.12
N THR A 100 -3.36 -5.30 1.71
CA THR A 100 -3.79 -5.02 3.10
C THR A 100 -5.30 -4.75 3.14
N VAL A 101 -6.01 -5.46 4.02
CA VAL A 101 -7.42 -5.23 4.34
C VAL A 101 -7.64 -4.81 5.79
N TRP A 102 -6.68 -5.09 6.68
CA TRP A 102 -6.72 -4.63 8.07
C TRP A 102 -5.32 -4.40 8.65
N HIS A 103 -5.18 -3.39 9.51
CA HIS A 103 -3.92 -3.09 10.20
C HIS A 103 -4.13 -2.45 11.57
N GLU A 104 -3.99 -3.23 12.62
CA GLU A 104 -4.21 -2.81 14.01
C GLU A 104 -3.05 -3.30 14.89
N PRO A 105 -1.89 -2.63 14.83
CA PRO A 105 -0.69 -3.06 15.56
C PRO A 105 -0.70 -2.73 17.06
N THR A 106 -1.79 -2.17 17.56
CA THR A 106 -1.96 -1.77 18.97
C THR A 106 -3.30 -2.27 19.49
N GLY A 107 -3.42 -2.52 20.79
CA GLY A 107 -4.67 -2.94 21.41
C GLY A 107 -4.49 -4.25 22.19
N VAL A 108 -5.60 -4.90 22.55
CA VAL A 108 -5.59 -6.14 23.33
C VAL A 108 -5.01 -7.31 22.52
N ALA A 109 -5.24 -7.32 21.20
CA ALA A 109 -4.72 -8.34 20.29
C ALA A 109 -4.17 -7.66 19.02
N PRO A 110 -2.92 -7.16 19.05
CA PRO A 110 -2.27 -6.57 17.89
C PRO A 110 -2.26 -7.53 16.70
N HIS A 111 -2.73 -7.07 15.54
CA HIS A 111 -2.81 -7.90 14.33
C HIS A 111 -2.82 -7.08 13.05
N THR A 112 -2.57 -7.75 11.94
CA THR A 112 -2.70 -7.19 10.60
C THR A 112 -3.09 -8.29 9.63
N LEU A 113 -3.79 -7.92 8.57
CA LEU A 113 -4.32 -8.85 7.60
C LEU A 113 -4.01 -8.38 6.19
N GLN A 114 -3.18 -9.16 5.51
CA GLN A 114 -2.92 -9.07 4.09
C GLN A 114 -3.53 -10.31 3.43
N ILE A 115 -4.26 -10.11 2.34
CA ILE A 115 -4.88 -11.17 1.53
C ILE A 115 -4.23 -11.26 0.14
N GLY A 116 -4.43 -12.40 -0.51
CA GLY A 116 -3.73 -12.84 -1.70
C GLY A 116 -3.01 -14.14 -1.40
N ASP A 117 -3.69 -15.26 -1.65
CA ASP A 117 -3.18 -16.59 -1.29
C ASP A 117 -1.83 -16.89 -1.97
N ASN A 118 -0.76 -16.90 -1.17
CA ASN A 118 0.59 -17.24 -1.63
C ASN A 118 0.65 -18.65 -2.25
N ASN A 119 -0.20 -19.58 -1.83
CA ASN A 119 -0.24 -20.93 -2.38
C ASN A 119 -0.78 -20.93 -3.82
N GLN A 120 -1.74 -20.04 -4.16
CA GLN A 120 -2.15 -19.84 -5.55
C GLN A 120 -0.98 -19.34 -6.40
N ILE A 121 -0.17 -18.42 -5.86
CA ILE A 121 0.99 -17.87 -6.56
C ILE A 121 2.01 -18.98 -6.82
N VAL A 122 2.37 -19.78 -5.80
CA VAL A 122 3.28 -20.92 -5.96
C VAL A 122 2.75 -21.91 -7.00
N ALA A 123 1.49 -22.33 -6.88
CA ALA A 123 0.91 -23.34 -7.76
C ALA A 123 0.85 -22.91 -9.24
N ARG A 124 0.72 -21.60 -9.50
CA ARG A 124 0.57 -21.05 -10.86
C ARG A 124 1.86 -20.56 -11.50
N THR A 125 2.87 -20.23 -10.69
CA THR A 125 4.16 -19.75 -11.18
C THR A 125 5.24 -20.82 -11.11
N GLY A 126 5.10 -21.82 -10.23
CA GLY A 126 6.14 -22.80 -9.93
C GLY A 126 7.34 -22.20 -9.17
N ILE A 127 7.21 -20.98 -8.63
CA ILE A 127 8.29 -20.27 -7.94
C ILE A 127 7.99 -20.25 -6.43
N THR A 128 9.04 -20.34 -5.61
CA THR A 128 8.91 -20.19 -4.16
C THR A 128 8.44 -18.78 -3.80
N VAL A 129 7.43 -18.67 -2.93
CA VAL A 129 6.88 -17.39 -2.48
C VAL A 129 7.19 -17.19 -1.00
N VAL A 130 7.75 -16.02 -0.68
CA VAL A 130 7.88 -15.49 0.67
C VAL A 130 6.88 -14.35 0.80
N GLY A 131 5.97 -14.43 1.77
CA GLY A 131 4.99 -13.39 2.02
C GLY A 131 4.68 -13.24 3.50
N ASP A 132 3.58 -12.54 3.82
CA ASP A 132 3.14 -12.30 5.21
C ASP A 132 4.21 -11.63 6.09
N PHE A 133 4.89 -10.63 5.54
CA PHE A 133 6.04 -9.99 6.19
C PHE A 133 5.67 -9.27 7.50
N ARG A 134 4.46 -8.70 7.57
CA ARG A 134 4.06 -7.81 8.66
C ARG A 134 3.72 -8.54 9.95
N ARG A 135 3.11 -9.73 9.85
CA ARG A 135 2.68 -10.49 11.03
C ARG A 135 3.86 -10.94 11.89
N ARG A 136 5.02 -11.22 11.28
CA ARG A 136 6.24 -11.56 12.02
C ARG A 136 6.74 -10.41 12.88
N ASP A 137 6.71 -9.17 12.36
CA ASP A 137 7.14 -7.99 13.11
C ASP A 137 6.19 -7.72 14.29
N ILE A 138 4.87 -7.80 14.08
CA ILE A 138 3.88 -7.66 15.17
C ILE A 138 4.05 -8.75 16.24
N ALA A 139 4.35 -10.00 15.84
CA ALA A 139 4.59 -11.10 16.77
C ALA A 139 5.82 -10.86 17.68
N LEU A 140 6.76 -10.00 17.26
CA LEU A 140 7.93 -9.60 18.03
C LEU A 140 7.73 -8.27 18.78
N GLY A 141 6.49 -7.76 18.85
CA GLY A 141 6.14 -6.50 19.51
C GLY A 141 6.35 -5.26 18.65
N GLY A 142 6.66 -5.43 17.36
CA GLY A 142 6.75 -4.35 16.39
C GLY A 142 5.39 -3.83 15.93
N GLN A 143 5.40 -2.85 15.02
CA GLN A 143 4.19 -2.22 14.49
C GLN A 143 3.73 -2.83 13.15
N GLY A 144 4.46 -3.77 12.56
CA GLY A 144 4.18 -4.32 11.25
C GLY A 144 4.43 -3.34 10.09
N ALA A 145 4.88 -2.11 10.38
CA ALA A 145 5.17 -1.05 9.42
C ALA A 145 5.99 0.09 10.09
N PRO A 146 6.64 0.95 9.28
CA PRO A 146 7.07 0.68 7.91
C PRO A 146 8.21 -0.35 7.91
N LEU A 147 8.16 -1.36 7.03
CA LEU A 147 9.22 -2.38 6.91
C LEU A 147 10.38 -1.95 5.99
N VAL A 148 10.16 -0.89 5.21
CA VAL A 148 11.13 -0.37 4.23
C VAL A 148 12.41 0.27 4.82
N PRO A 149 12.49 0.79 6.07
CA PRO A 149 13.70 1.41 6.58
C PRO A 149 14.94 0.50 6.55
N ALA A 150 14.78 -0.81 6.83
CA ALA A 150 15.88 -1.76 6.75
C ALA A 150 16.43 -1.88 5.32
N PHE A 151 15.54 -1.89 4.31
CA PHE A 151 15.91 -1.89 2.90
C PHE A 151 16.57 -0.56 2.49
N HIS A 152 16.01 0.57 2.91
CA HIS A 152 16.62 1.89 2.67
C HIS A 152 18.01 1.98 3.30
N HIS A 153 18.22 1.44 4.50
CA HIS A 153 19.53 1.39 5.12
C HIS A 153 20.52 0.59 4.28
N ALA A 154 20.15 -0.63 3.86
CA ALA A 154 21.02 -1.48 3.05
C ALA A 154 21.48 -0.81 1.73
N LEU A 155 20.64 0.03 1.13
CA LEU A 155 20.93 0.65 -0.17
C LEU A 155 21.49 2.07 -0.08
N LEU A 156 21.02 2.85 0.89
CA LEU A 156 21.20 4.29 0.91
C LEU A 156 21.94 4.76 2.17
N ALA A 157 22.30 3.88 3.11
CA ALA A 157 23.16 4.29 4.21
C ALA A 157 24.51 4.81 3.68
N HIS A 158 25.08 5.76 4.42
CA HIS A 158 26.39 6.33 4.13
C HIS A 158 27.19 6.40 5.42
N PRO A 159 28.52 6.18 5.41
CA PRO A 159 29.32 6.22 6.62
C PRO A 159 29.31 7.59 7.33
N THR A 160 29.06 8.68 6.59
CA THR A 160 29.16 10.05 7.13
C THR A 160 27.97 10.95 6.83
N GLU A 161 27.10 10.60 5.87
CA GLU A 161 25.99 11.46 5.47
C GLU A 161 24.72 11.05 6.20
N ARG A 162 23.96 12.06 6.65
CA ARG A 162 22.60 11.85 7.17
C ARG A 162 21.65 11.87 5.99
N ARG A 163 20.91 10.78 5.79
CA ARG A 163 19.96 10.64 4.69
C ARG A 163 18.56 10.40 5.23
N MET A 164 17.58 10.97 4.55
CA MET A 164 16.17 10.81 4.85
C MET A 164 15.47 10.39 3.57
N VAL A 165 14.68 9.32 3.63
CA VAL A 165 13.92 8.83 2.48
C VAL A 165 12.44 9.05 2.78
N LEU A 166 11.80 9.91 1.99
CA LEU A 166 10.37 10.22 2.12
C LEU A 166 9.61 9.53 0.99
N ASN A 167 8.76 8.58 1.34
CA ASN A 167 7.79 7.99 0.43
C ASN A 167 6.44 8.71 0.57
N ILE A 168 5.84 9.16 -0.53
CA ILE A 168 4.55 9.85 -0.56
C ILE A 168 3.52 8.99 -1.30
N GLY A 169 2.99 7.99 -0.59
CA GLY A 169 1.86 7.18 -1.06
C GLY A 169 0.52 7.76 -0.61
N GLY A 170 -0.48 6.90 -0.39
CA GLY A 170 -1.71 7.29 0.32
C GLY A 170 -1.38 7.85 1.70
N ILE A 171 -0.52 7.15 2.45
CA ILE A 171 0.16 7.61 3.66
C ILE A 171 1.62 7.93 3.31
N ALA A 172 2.13 9.03 3.83
CA ALA A 172 3.53 9.40 3.70
C ALA A 172 4.34 8.79 4.85
N ASN A 173 5.47 8.16 4.53
CA ASN A 173 6.38 7.57 5.52
C ASN A 173 7.82 8.00 5.29
N LEU A 174 8.57 8.03 6.38
CA LEU A 174 9.93 8.53 6.43
C LEU A 174 10.86 7.44 6.94
N SER A 175 12.03 7.29 6.33
CA SER A 175 13.14 6.52 6.89
C SER A 175 14.29 7.47 7.24
N LEU A 176 14.85 7.30 8.43
CA LEU A 176 15.98 8.06 8.95
C LEU A 176 17.23 7.18 8.94
N LEU A 177 18.21 7.57 8.12
CA LEU A 177 19.49 6.89 7.96
C LEU A 177 20.59 7.81 8.48
N ILE A 178 20.85 7.74 9.78
CA ILE A 178 21.80 8.61 10.48
C ILE A 178 22.99 7.74 10.94
N PRO A 179 24.23 8.05 10.53
CA PRO A 179 25.40 7.29 10.95
C PRO A 179 25.52 7.23 12.47
N GLY A 180 25.78 6.04 13.01
CA GLY A 180 25.90 5.81 14.46
C GLY A 180 24.59 5.80 15.25
N GLN A 181 23.43 5.91 14.59
CA GLN A 181 22.12 5.74 15.22
C GLN A 181 21.39 4.52 14.68
N PRO A 182 20.50 3.89 15.47
CA PRO A 182 19.60 2.87 14.97
C PRO A 182 18.77 3.39 13.79
N VAL A 183 18.54 2.53 12.80
CA VAL A 183 17.66 2.85 11.68
C VAL A 183 16.26 3.10 12.21
N GLY A 184 15.70 4.25 11.87
CA GLY A 184 14.35 4.64 12.27
C GLY A 184 13.45 4.85 11.07
N GLY A 185 12.14 4.76 11.31
CA GLY A 185 11.14 5.20 10.36
C GLY A 185 9.76 5.27 10.99
N TYR A 186 8.92 6.13 10.44
CA TYR A 186 7.56 6.35 10.94
C TYR A 186 6.67 6.94 9.85
N ASP A 187 5.36 6.83 10.03
CA ASP A 187 4.39 7.51 9.19
C ASP A 187 4.30 8.98 9.61
N THR A 188 4.35 9.88 8.64
CA THR A 188 4.25 11.33 8.90
C THR A 188 2.80 11.83 8.84
N GLY A 189 1.90 11.06 8.20
CA GLY A 189 0.51 11.44 8.01
C GLY A 189 -0.03 11.10 6.61
N PRO A 190 -1.19 11.67 6.21
CA PRO A 190 -1.72 11.51 4.87
C PRO A 190 -0.76 12.10 3.83
N GLY A 191 -0.50 11.33 2.77
CA GLY A 191 0.15 11.78 1.53
C GLY A 191 -0.89 12.20 0.51
N ASN A 192 -1.14 11.36 -0.50
CA ASN A 192 -2.06 11.67 -1.60
C ASN A 192 -3.53 11.38 -1.28
N MET A 193 -3.84 10.56 -0.27
CA MET A 193 -5.21 10.02 -0.09
C MET A 193 -6.31 11.08 0.04
N LEU A 194 -6.05 12.19 0.74
CA LEU A 194 -7.05 13.23 0.97
C LEU A 194 -7.28 14.06 -0.31
N MET A 195 -6.22 14.23 -1.09
CA MET A 195 -6.28 14.92 -2.37
C MET A 195 -7.02 14.08 -3.40
N ASP A 196 -6.74 12.78 -3.46
CA ASP A 196 -7.43 11.84 -4.35
C ASP A 196 -8.93 11.76 -4.03
N ALA A 197 -9.29 11.64 -2.75
CA ALA A 197 -10.69 11.64 -2.32
C ALA A 197 -11.43 12.94 -2.66
N TRP A 198 -10.77 14.09 -2.50
CA TRP A 198 -11.35 15.39 -2.87
C TRP A 198 -11.61 15.48 -4.38
N ILE A 199 -10.67 15.04 -5.20
CA ILE A 199 -10.78 15.12 -6.66
C ILE A 199 -11.82 14.15 -7.19
N TRP A 200 -11.88 12.95 -6.62
CA TRP A 200 -12.94 12.00 -6.93
C TRP A 200 -14.31 12.60 -6.66
N ARG A 201 -14.48 13.29 -5.52
CA ARG A 201 -15.74 13.95 -5.17
C ARG A 201 -16.11 15.10 -6.13
N GLN A 202 -15.15 15.88 -6.59
CA GLN A 202 -15.41 17.07 -7.42
C GLN A 202 -15.54 16.74 -8.91
N ALA A 203 -14.81 15.74 -9.40
CA ALA A 203 -14.63 15.50 -10.83
C ALA A 203 -14.92 14.07 -11.27
N GLY A 204 -15.25 13.16 -10.34
CA GLY A 204 -15.45 11.73 -10.64
C GLY A 204 -14.18 11.01 -11.09
N LYS A 205 -12.99 11.59 -10.84
CA LYS A 205 -11.68 11.04 -11.27
C LYS A 205 -10.93 10.48 -10.06
N LEU A 206 -10.41 9.26 -10.15
CA LEU A 206 -9.75 8.58 -9.02
C LEU A 206 -8.41 9.21 -8.59
N THR A 207 -7.68 9.88 -9.48
CA THR A 207 -6.33 10.39 -9.21
C THR A 207 -6.00 11.61 -10.08
N ILE A 208 -5.10 12.48 -9.62
CA ILE A 208 -4.37 13.39 -10.52
C ILE A 208 -3.38 12.54 -11.35
N LYS A 209 -3.73 12.19 -12.59
CA LYS A 209 -2.68 11.82 -13.55
C LYS A 209 -1.97 13.10 -13.95
N MET A 210 -0.83 13.36 -13.33
CA MET A 210 0.07 14.41 -13.78
C MET A 210 0.58 14.02 -15.16
N PRO A 211 0.39 14.85 -16.21
CA PRO A 211 1.07 14.64 -17.48
C PRO A 211 2.58 14.56 -17.22
N SER A 212 3.28 13.67 -17.91
CA SER A 212 4.73 13.57 -17.84
C SER A 212 5.36 14.93 -18.21
N GLY A 213 6.09 15.50 -17.25
CA GLY A 213 6.82 16.75 -17.42
C GLY A 213 6.06 17.97 -16.91
N HIS A 214 6.72 18.73 -16.04
CA HIS A 214 6.34 20.03 -15.46
C HIS A 214 5.57 19.95 -14.13
N GLY A 215 6.34 20.03 -13.05
CA GLY A 215 5.83 20.47 -11.76
C GLY A 215 5.29 21.90 -11.87
N ARG A 216 3.97 22.04 -11.70
CA ARG A 216 3.30 23.21 -11.10
C ARG A 216 1.81 22.90 -10.93
N VAL A 217 1.43 22.39 -9.76
CA VAL A 217 0.02 22.40 -9.33
C VAL A 217 -0.29 23.79 -8.79
N LYS A 218 -0.92 24.65 -9.61
CA LYS A 218 -1.77 25.74 -9.11
C LYS A 218 -3.17 25.16 -8.89
N LEU A 219 -3.39 24.49 -7.77
CA LEU A 219 -4.74 24.10 -7.34
C LEU A 219 -4.95 24.27 -5.84
N PHE A 220 -4.29 25.24 -5.21
CA PHE A 220 -4.57 25.61 -3.83
C PHE A 220 -4.37 27.13 -3.65
N SER A 221 -5.35 27.94 -4.03
CA SER A 221 -5.43 29.33 -3.53
C SER A 221 -6.53 29.52 -2.48
N HIS A 222 -7.49 28.60 -2.35
CA HIS A 222 -8.68 28.82 -1.51
C HIS A 222 -8.91 27.84 -0.35
N CYS A 223 -8.15 26.74 -0.23
CA CYS A 223 -8.38 25.75 0.83
C CYS A 223 -7.55 26.00 2.12
N CYS A 224 -6.62 26.95 2.11
CA CYS A 224 -5.50 27.00 3.07
C CYS A 224 -5.71 27.79 4.37
N LYS A 225 -6.95 28.08 4.81
CA LYS A 225 -7.15 28.72 6.13
C LYS A 225 -8.10 28.01 7.09
N ILE A 226 -9.04 27.20 6.59
CA ILE A 226 -10.08 26.60 7.45
C ILE A 226 -9.78 25.13 7.77
N CYS A 227 -9.27 24.31 6.83
CA CYS A 227 -8.97 22.88 7.11
C CYS A 227 -7.66 22.64 7.89
N SER A 228 -6.67 23.51 7.73
CA SER A 228 -5.34 23.37 8.37
C SER A 228 -5.34 23.72 9.86
N ALA A 229 -6.25 24.59 10.31
CA ALA A 229 -6.21 25.17 11.65
C ALA A 229 -7.10 24.46 12.70
N THR A 230 -8.18 23.78 12.31
CA THR A 230 -9.20 23.34 13.29
C THR A 230 -9.43 21.82 13.38
N HIS A 231 -9.22 21.02 12.33
CA HIS A 231 -9.51 19.57 12.38
C HIS A 231 -8.33 18.64 12.03
N ILE A 232 -7.49 18.95 11.04
CA ILE A 232 -6.39 18.06 10.63
C ILE A 232 -5.19 18.16 11.58
N SER A 233 -4.85 19.37 12.04
CA SER A 233 -3.70 19.63 12.91
C SER A 233 -3.91 19.21 14.37
N ARG A 234 -5.17 18.99 14.79
CA ARG A 234 -5.54 18.55 16.15
C ARG A 234 -5.63 17.03 16.31
N ASN A 235 -5.30 16.26 15.27
CA ASN A 235 -5.32 14.79 15.34
C ASN A 235 -4.29 14.29 16.38
N PRO A 236 -4.70 13.56 17.44
CA PRO A 236 -3.81 13.08 18.48
C PRO A 236 -2.69 12.17 17.97
N HIS A 237 -2.86 11.51 16.82
CA HIS A 237 -1.83 10.67 16.20
C HIS A 237 -0.58 11.45 15.76
N ARG A 238 -0.65 12.79 15.62
CA ARG A 238 0.49 13.64 15.25
C ARG A 238 1.38 14.03 16.44
N LYS A 239 0.90 13.85 17.67
CA LYS A 239 1.58 14.28 18.92
C LYS A 239 2.31 13.14 19.65
N ALA A 240 2.29 11.92 19.09
CA ALA A 240 2.91 10.79 19.75
C ALA A 240 4.43 10.75 19.46
N PRO A 241 5.29 10.49 20.47
CA PRO A 241 6.71 10.79 20.36
C PRO A 241 7.55 9.77 19.58
N ASP A 242 7.07 8.55 19.31
CA ASP A 242 7.89 7.48 18.74
C ASP A 242 7.11 6.55 17.80
N ALA A 243 7.79 6.01 16.78
CA ALA A 243 7.43 4.85 15.95
C ALA A 243 5.95 4.61 15.59
N ASN A 244 5.15 5.67 15.45
CA ASN A 244 3.73 5.50 15.22
C ASN A 244 3.42 5.21 13.75
N THR A 245 2.90 4.02 13.50
CA THR A 245 2.15 3.70 12.27
C THR A 245 0.71 4.14 12.46
N LEU A 246 0.10 4.74 11.44
CA LEU A 246 -1.32 5.08 11.49
C LEU A 246 -2.15 3.78 11.46
N THR A 247 -2.86 3.51 12.56
CA THR A 247 -3.70 2.31 12.72
C THR A 247 -5.01 2.41 11.91
N THR A 248 -5.72 1.30 11.75
CA THR A 248 -7.08 1.27 11.18
C THR A 248 -8.09 2.06 12.05
N ALA A 249 -7.77 2.38 13.30
CA ALA A 249 -8.54 3.33 14.12
C ALA A 249 -8.28 4.78 13.70
N GLY A 250 -7.05 5.13 13.31
CA GLY A 250 -6.75 6.37 12.59
C GLY A 250 -7.43 6.41 11.21
N TRP A 251 -7.51 5.27 10.53
CA TRP A 251 -8.29 5.08 9.30
C TRP A 251 -9.79 5.25 9.55
N SER A 252 -10.34 4.74 10.65
CA SER A 252 -11.75 4.89 11.04
C SER A 252 -12.08 6.30 11.47
N ALA A 253 -11.14 7.04 12.08
CA ALA A 253 -11.29 8.46 12.38
C ALA A 253 -11.23 9.33 11.10
N ILE A 254 -10.37 8.99 10.14
CA ILE A 254 -10.35 9.61 8.81
C ILE A 254 -11.63 9.23 8.04
N CYS A 255 -12.03 7.97 8.02
CA CYS A 255 -13.30 7.50 7.48
C CYS A 255 -14.51 8.07 8.23
N ALA A 256 -14.41 8.44 9.51
CA ALA A 256 -15.47 9.11 10.28
C ALA A 256 -15.57 10.61 9.92
N ILE A 257 -14.44 11.27 9.61
CA ILE A 257 -14.45 12.55 8.89
C ILE A 257 -15.18 12.39 7.54
N PHE A 258 -15.01 11.23 6.87
CA PHE A 258 -15.81 10.89 5.70
C PHE A 258 -17.26 10.47 6.03
N ARG A 259 -17.61 9.89 7.18
CA ARG A 259 -19.01 9.56 7.57
C ARG A 259 -19.89 10.81 7.66
N GLY A 260 -19.32 11.96 8.04
CA GLY A 260 -20.00 13.26 7.96
C GLY A 260 -20.18 13.83 6.54
N LEU A 261 -19.48 13.26 5.54
CA LEU A 261 -19.49 13.67 4.14
C LEU A 261 -20.10 12.61 3.18
N ILE A 262 -20.39 11.40 3.67
CA ILE A 262 -20.83 10.21 2.93
C ILE A 262 -22.36 10.02 2.73
N PRO A 263 -23.32 10.81 3.27
CA PRO A 263 -24.74 10.58 2.92
C PRO A 263 -25.07 10.70 1.42
N VAL A 264 -24.10 11.07 0.58
CA VAL A 264 -24.23 11.26 -0.87
C VAL A 264 -23.61 10.10 -1.68
N MET A 265 -22.84 9.18 -1.08
CA MET A 265 -22.15 8.11 -1.84
C MET A 265 -23.02 6.88 -2.14
N CYS A 266 -24.17 6.71 -1.49
CA CYS A 266 -25.10 5.59 -1.75
C CYS A 266 -26.57 6.02 -1.58
N ARG A 267 -27.12 6.81 -2.51
CA ARG A 267 -28.55 6.73 -2.81
C ARG A 267 -28.73 6.06 -4.17
N PRO A 268 -29.51 4.97 -4.28
CA PRO A 268 -29.93 4.47 -5.57
C PRO A 268 -30.98 5.44 -6.13
N HIS A 269 -30.56 6.35 -7.02
CA HIS A 269 -31.53 7.06 -7.86
C HIS A 269 -31.88 6.19 -9.07
N TRP A 270 -32.69 5.17 -8.82
CA TRP A 270 -33.61 4.60 -9.78
C TRP A 270 -34.97 4.55 -9.09
N GLN A 271 -35.78 5.58 -9.29
CA GLN A 271 -37.24 5.50 -9.42
C GLN A 271 -37.84 6.90 -9.62
N ASN A 272 -38.63 6.98 -10.69
CA ASN A 272 -39.77 7.87 -10.94
C ASN A 272 -39.49 9.33 -11.32
N SER A 273 -39.69 9.60 -12.61
CA SER A 273 -40.61 10.67 -13.05
C SER A 273 -41.28 10.25 -14.37
N PRO A 274 -42.62 10.07 -14.40
CA PRO A 274 -43.43 10.09 -15.61
C PRO A 274 -44.21 11.43 -15.72
N PRO A 275 -44.98 11.67 -16.80
CA PRO A 275 -44.73 11.35 -18.20
C PRO A 275 -44.02 12.50 -18.96
#